data_AF-A0A357T1Z7-F1
#
_entry.id   AF-A0A357T1Z7-F1
#
_cell.length_a   1.000
_cell.length_b   1.000
_cell.length_c   1.000
_cell.angle_alpha   90.00
_cell.angle_beta   90.00
_cell.angle_gamma   90.00
#
_symmetry.space_group_name_H-M   'P 1'
#
loop_
_entity.id
_entity.type
_entity.pdbx_description
1 polymer ?
#
loop_
_entity_poly.entity_id
_entity_poly.type
_entity_poly.pdbx_seq_one_letter_code
_entity_poly.pdbx_strand_id
1 'polypeptide(L)' 'MLTALDNELLEKIADLHNIPIGAYNIRKNGEGVSRNTTANIDIITKKDQPGIDVRIKPGTKGE' A
#
# COMPACT_ATOMS: atom_id res chain seq x y z
N MET A 1 3.22 -12.51 -5.72
CA MET A 1 1.84 -12.86 -5.31
C MET A 1 1.87 -13.20 -3.82
N LEU A 2 0.88 -12.77 -3.03
CA LEU A 2 0.84 -13.03 -1.58
C LEU A 2 0.52 -14.51 -1.31
N THR A 3 1.19 -15.11 -0.34
CA THR A 3 0.89 -16.48 0.13
C THR A 3 -0.17 -16.46 1.23
N ALA A 4 -0.69 -17.64 1.59
CA ALA A 4 -1.60 -17.78 2.74
C ALA A 4 -0.97 -17.27 4.05
N LEU A 5 0.32 -17.55 4.27
CA LEU A 5 1.06 -17.06 5.44
C LEU A 5 1.20 -15.53 5.41
N ASP A 6 1.46 -14.93 4.25
CA ASP A 6 1.55 -13.47 4.13
C ASP A 6 0.21 -12.82 4.49
N ASN A 7 -0.91 -13.40 4.06
CA ASN A 7 -2.26 -12.90 4.36
C ASN A 7 -2.61 -13.06 5.85
N GLU A 8 -2.29 -14.20 6.47
CA GLU A 8 -2.47 -14.40 7.92
C GLU A 8 -1.66 -13.37 8.72
N LEU A 9 -0.42 -13.10 8.30
CA LEU A 9 0.40 -12.09 8.95
C LEU A 9 -0.22 -10.70 8.83
N LEU A 10 -0.70 -10.32 7.64
CA LEU A 10 -1.38 -9.04 7.40
C LEU A 10 -2.64 -8.88 8.26
N GLU A 11 -3.42 -9.95 8.42
CA GLU A 11 -4.56 -9.97 9.34
C GLU A 11 -4.09 -9.70 10.79
N LYS A 12 -3.10 -10.45 11.29
CA LYS A 12 -2.70 -10.35 12.70
C LYS A 12 -2.05 -9.03 13.07
N ILE A 13 -1.30 -8.39 12.17
CA ILE A 13 -0.55 -7.17 12.49
C ILE A 13 -1.28 -5.89 12.14
N ALA A 14 -2.16 -5.94 11.13
CA ALA A 14 -2.77 -4.75 10.54
C ALA A 14 -4.30 -4.85 10.41
N ASP A 15 -4.92 -5.91 10.93
CA ASP A 15 -6.36 -6.18 10.80
C ASP A 15 -6.82 -6.21 9.33
N LEU A 16 -5.90 -6.56 8.44
CA LEU A 16 -6.13 -6.65 7.00
C LEU A 16 -6.52 -8.07 6.62
N HIS A 17 -7.81 -8.37 6.71
CA HIS A 17 -8.36 -9.67 6.29
C HIS A 17 -8.29 -9.88 4.77
N ASN A 18 -8.23 -8.80 3.99
CA ASN A 18 -8.18 -8.80 2.53
C ASN A 18 -7.32 -7.65 2.03
N ILE A 19 -7.08 -7.61 0.71
CA ILE A 19 -6.50 -6.43 0.06
C ILE A 19 -7.38 -5.21 0.40
N PRO A 20 -6.82 -4.15 1.00
CA PRO A 20 -7.60 -3.01 1.44
C PRO A 20 -8.21 -2.24 0.27
N ILE A 21 -9.38 -1.69 0.51
CA ILE A 21 -10.02 -0.71 -0.38
C ILE A 21 -9.40 0.64 -0.06
N GLY A 22 -8.90 1.34 -1.07
CA GLY A 22 -8.22 2.63 -0.89
C GLY A 22 -6.77 2.59 -1.36
N ALA A 23 -5.98 3.59 -0.95
CA ALA A 23 -4.59 3.71 -1.36
C ALA A 23 -3.69 2.88 -0.45
N TYR A 24 -2.89 1.98 -1.05
CA TYR A 24 -1.99 1.12 -0.29
C TYR A 24 -0.77 0.72 -1.12
N ASN A 25 0.28 0.27 -0.43
CA ASN A 25 1.45 -0.30 -1.06
C ASN A 25 2.02 -1.44 -0.19
N ILE A 26 1.79 -2.69 -0.60
CA ILE A 26 2.25 -3.90 0.08
C ILE A 26 3.59 -4.34 -0.51
N ARG A 27 4.59 -4.54 0.35
CA ARG A 27 5.93 -4.99 -0.02
C ARG A 27 6.31 -6.23 0.76
N LYS A 28 7.05 -7.13 0.13
CA LYS A 28 7.61 -8.34 0.74
C LYS A 28 9.10 -8.38 0.45
N ASN A 29 9.92 -8.42 1.49
CA ASN A 29 11.38 -8.47 1.38
C ASN A 29 11.98 -7.38 0.46
N GLY A 30 11.42 -6.17 0.52
CA GLY A 30 11.86 -5.06 -0.32
C GLY A 30 11.31 -5.06 -1.75
N GLU A 31 10.57 -6.09 -2.18
CA GLU A 31 9.89 -6.14 -3.48
C GLU A 31 8.44 -5.64 -3.37
N GLY A 32 7.95 -4.92 -4.39
CA GLY A 32 6.55 -4.48 -4.44
C GLY A 32 5.64 -5.64 -4.86
N VAL A 33 4.70 -6.01 -4.01
CA VAL A 33 3.76 -7.13 -4.28
C VAL A 33 2.44 -6.65 -4.85
N SER A 34 1.90 -5.57 -4.26
CA SER A 34 0.66 -4.94 -4.73
C SER A 34 0.66 -3.46 -4.39
N ARG A 35 0.05 -2.64 -5.24
CA ARG A 35 -0.11 -1.21 -5.05
C ARG A 35 -1.45 -0.77 -5.63
N ASN A 36 -2.12 0.12 -4.92
CA ASN A 36 -3.28 0.85 -5.43
C ASN A 36 -3.20 2.33 -5.06
N THR A 37 -3.67 3.20 -5.95
CA THR A 37 -3.85 4.63 -5.69
C THR A 37 -5.34 4.96 -5.69
N THR A 38 -5.71 6.13 -5.17
CA THR A 38 -7.09 6.64 -5.19
C THR A 38 -7.12 7.98 -5.91
N ALA A 39 -8.32 8.53 -6.07
CA ALA A 39 -8.46 9.88 -6.58
C ALA A 39 -7.77 10.94 -5.69
N ASN A 40 -7.56 10.65 -4.40
CA ASN A 40 -7.03 11.61 -3.43
C ASN A 40 -5.62 11.30 -2.93
N ILE A 41 -5.19 10.04 -3.01
CA ILE A 41 -3.87 9.59 -2.56
C ILE A 41 -3.15 8.94 -3.73
N ASP A 42 -2.06 9.57 -4.16
CA ASP A 42 -1.20 9.10 -5.23
C ASP A 42 0.07 8.43 -4.65
N ILE A 43 0.47 7.30 -5.22
CA ILE A 43 1.63 6.50 -4.80
C ILE A 43 2.52 6.25 -6.01
N ILE A 44 3.53 7.10 -6.17
CA ILE A 44 4.40 7.10 -7.34
C ILE A 44 5.80 6.61 -6.98
N THR A 45 6.43 5.89 -7.89
CA THR A 45 7.83 5.50 -7.75
C THR A 45 8.70 6.74 -7.97
N LYS A 46 9.65 6.98 -7.05
CA LYS A 46 10.60 8.09 -7.16
C LYS A 46 11.50 7.89 -8.39
N LYS A 47 11.88 8.99 -9.04
CA LYS A 47 12.72 8.96 -10.27
C LYS A 47 14.20 9.18 -9.99
N ASP A 48 14.50 9.80 -8.86
CA ASP A 48 15.81 10.32 -8.45
C ASP A 48 16.49 9.45 -7.39
N GLN A 49 15.71 8.82 -6.52
CA GLN A 49 16.21 7.93 -5.45
C GLN A 49 15.32 6.69 -5.29
N PRO A 50 15.81 5.61 -4.65
CA PRO A 50 14.99 4.45 -4.35
C PRO A 50 13.79 4.82 -3.46
N GLY A 51 12.64 4.21 -3.72
CA GLY A 51 11.43 4.35 -2.90
C GLY A 51 10.22 4.91 -3.64
N ILE A 52 9.27 5.44 -2.87
CA ILE A 52 8.00 5.98 -3.36
C ILE A 52 7.72 7.35 -2.73
N ASP A 53 7.01 8.20 -3.46
CA ASP A 53 6.31 9.34 -2.89
C ASP A 53 4.85 8.98 -2.68
N VAL A 54 4.31 9.36 -1.52
CA VAL A 54 2.88 9.30 -1.22
C VAL A 54 2.37 10.72 -1.12
N ARG A 55 1.47 11.12 -2.03
CA ARG A 55 0.93 12.48 -2.11
C ARG A 55 -0.55 12.45 -1.78
N ILE A 56 -0.93 13.14 -0.70
CA ILE A 56 -2.30 13.22 -0.21
C ILE A 56 -2.86 14.59 -0.57
N LYS A 57 -3.99 14.64 -1.28
CA LYS A 57 -4.65 15.91 -1.62
C LYS A 57 -5.13 16.62 -0.34
N PRO A 58 -5.06 17.97 -0.28
CA PRO A 58 -5.60 18.72 0.85
C PRO A 58 -7.07 18.38 1.11
N GLY A 59 -7.43 18.17 2.38
CA GLY A 59 -8.81 17.87 2.79
C GLY A 59 -9.23 16.40 2.69
N THR A 60 -8.33 15.48 2.29
CA THR A 60 -8.58 14.03 2.33
C THR A 60 -8.85 13.56 3.77
N LYS A 61 -9.93 12.80 3.99
CA LYS A 61 -10.35 12.27 5.30
C LYS A 61 -10.98 10.89 5.13
N GLY A 62 -10.64 9.96 6.02
CA GLY A 62 -11.26 8.63 6.06
C GLY A 62 -10.84 7.70 4.93
N GLU A 63 -9.62 7.86 4.43
CA GLU A 63 -9.00 7.03 3.39
C GLU A 63 -7.64 6.53 3.86
#